data_AF-A0A2E7MZ05-F1
#
_entry.id   AF-A0A2E7MZ05-F1
#
_cell.length_a   1.000
_cell.length_b   1.000
_cell.length_c   1.000
_cell.angle_alpha   90.00
_cell.angle_beta   90.00
_cell.angle_gamma   90.00
#
_symmetry.space_group_name_H-M   'P 1'
#
loop_
_entity.id
_entity.type
_entity.pdbx_description
1 polymer ?
#
loop_
_entity_poly.entity_id
_entity_poly.type
_entity_poly.pdbx_seq_one_letter_code
_entity_poly.pdbx_strand_id
1 'polypeptide(L)'
;MKNLSILFITLFLVSCEEADENNTKDEMEVPETSGNKTEEEINGYFGVKNISHSKLMGSVYGNLTRLRLELYSDGENLDECGCSACNNNFQFDFRELYFNPNSRSIKYKKEGDLTYQFITIPSDRTCVRYTED
;
A
#
# COMPACT_ATOMS: atom_id res chain seq x y z
N MET A 1 63.09 -9.62 -3.41
CA MET A 1 64.14 -8.80 -2.79
C MET A 1 64.18 -7.45 -3.50
N LYS A 2 63.98 -6.37 -2.73
CA LYS A 2 64.42 -4.96 -2.89
C LYS A 2 64.14 -4.22 -4.21
N ASN A 3 63.29 -3.19 -4.11
CA ASN A 3 63.56 -1.76 -4.40
C ASN A 3 62.33 -0.97 -3.92
N LEU A 4 62.33 -0.40 -2.72
CA LEU A 4 62.94 0.85 -2.24
C LEU A 4 62.26 2.13 -2.79
N SER A 5 61.44 2.70 -1.91
CA SER A 5 60.90 4.05 -1.68
C SER A 5 61.15 5.17 -2.69
N ILE A 6 60.15 6.06 -2.82
CA ILE A 6 60.24 7.47 -2.40
C ILE A 6 58.87 7.97 -1.95
N LEU A 7 58.89 8.55 -0.76
CA LEU A 7 57.85 9.27 -0.04
C LEU A 7 57.90 10.75 -0.47
N PHE A 8 56.77 11.38 -0.80
CA PHE A 8 56.66 12.85 -0.78
C PHE A 8 55.47 13.25 0.08
N ILE A 9 55.80 13.82 1.24
CA ILE A 9 54.93 14.57 2.13
C ILE A 9 54.89 16.00 1.59
N THR A 10 53.70 16.55 1.38
CA THR A 10 53.50 18.01 1.43
C THR A 10 52.27 18.33 2.25
N LEU A 11 52.50 19.25 3.19
CA LEU A 11 51.72 19.63 4.35
C LEU A 11 51.09 21.00 4.08
N PHE A 12 49.80 21.13 4.40
CA PHE A 12 49.02 22.34 4.76
C PHE A 12 49.12 23.62 3.91
N LEU A 13 47.95 24.06 3.42
CA LEU A 13 47.48 25.43 3.64
C LEU A 13 45.99 25.40 4.01
N VAL A 14 45.72 25.74 5.27
CA VAL A 14 44.44 26.24 5.75
C VAL A 14 44.31 27.68 5.23
N SER A 15 43.21 27.99 4.56
CA SER A 15 42.70 29.37 4.48
C SER A 15 41.33 29.39 5.15
N CYS A 16 41.29 29.91 6.38
CA CYS A 16 40.09 30.59 6.85
C CYS A 16 40.04 31.93 6.13
N GLU A 17 38.94 32.24 5.45
CA GLU A 17 38.57 33.63 5.19
C GLU A 17 37.09 33.80 5.55
N GLU A 18 36.83 34.95 6.16
CA GLU A 18 35.72 35.23 7.07
C GLU A 18 34.36 35.45 6.36
N ALA A 19 33.35 35.48 7.22
CA ALA A 19 31.93 35.53 6.95
C ALA A 19 31.47 36.68 6.05
N ASP A 20 30.49 36.38 5.19
CA ASP A 20 29.46 37.35 4.81
C ASP A 20 28.11 36.83 5.30
N GLU A 21 27.55 37.56 6.27
CA GLU A 21 26.20 37.40 6.79
C GLU A 21 25.19 37.88 5.74
N ASN A 22 24.35 36.98 5.20
CA ASN A 22 22.96 37.34 4.89
C ASN A 22 22.03 36.13 4.73
N ASN A 23 21.47 35.71 5.85
CA ASN A 23 20.06 35.39 6.07
C ASN A 23 19.25 34.84 4.86
N THR A 24 19.10 33.53 4.79
CA THR A 24 17.82 32.92 4.40
C THR A 24 17.60 31.63 5.20
N LYS A 25 16.92 31.81 6.34
CA LYS A 25 15.86 30.96 6.91
C LYS A 25 16.16 29.45 7.00
N ASP A 26 16.54 29.07 8.22
CA ASP A 26 16.10 27.89 8.96
C ASP A 26 15.94 26.61 8.11
N GLU A 27 17.02 25.83 8.05
CA GLU A 27 16.91 24.37 7.96
C GLU A 27 16.11 23.89 9.18
N MET A 28 14.79 23.81 9.02
CA MET A 28 13.95 23.04 9.92
C MET A 28 14.34 21.59 9.74
N GLU A 29 15.16 21.08 10.65
CA GLU A 29 15.36 19.65 10.84
C GLU A 29 14.00 18.98 10.87
N VAL A 30 13.67 18.23 9.81
CA VAL A 30 12.47 17.40 9.80
C VAL A 30 12.74 16.30 10.81
N PRO A 31 11.98 16.20 11.91
CA PRO A 31 12.21 15.15 12.88
C PRO A 31 11.92 13.82 12.21
N GLU A 32 12.90 12.91 12.20
CA GLU A 32 12.70 11.51 11.86
C GLU A 32 11.72 10.91 12.85
N THR A 33 10.44 11.06 12.53
CA THR A 33 9.35 10.53 13.34
C THR A 33 9.18 9.08 12.94
N SER A 34 9.86 8.23 13.71
CA SER A 34 9.45 6.88 14.09
C SER A 34 8.00 6.55 13.71
N GLY A 35 7.85 5.71 12.70
CA GLY A 35 6.58 5.18 12.24
C GLY A 35 6.84 4.37 11.00
N ASN A 36 7.07 3.06 11.18
CA ASN A 36 7.32 2.11 10.11
C ASN A 36 6.02 1.95 9.28
N LYS A 37 5.73 2.93 8.43
CA LYS A 37 4.64 2.88 7.45
C LYS A 37 5.16 2.00 6.32
N THR A 38 4.56 0.82 6.15
CA THR A 38 4.85 -0.05 5.02
C THR A 38 4.66 0.74 3.72
N GLU A 39 5.41 0.40 2.66
CA GLU A 39 5.38 1.06 1.34
C GLU A 39 3.96 1.15 0.71
N GLU A 40 2.94 0.57 1.33
CA GLU A 40 1.54 0.57 0.92
C GLU A 40 0.79 1.87 1.18
N GLU A 41 1.13 2.65 2.20
CA GLU A 41 0.49 3.95 2.44
C GLU A 41 0.84 5.00 1.36
N ILE A 42 1.75 4.69 0.44
CA ILE A 42 2.31 5.63 -0.54
C ILE A 42 1.27 6.11 -1.58
N ASN A 43 0.11 5.45 -1.73
CA ASN A 43 -0.94 5.89 -2.67
C ASN A 43 -2.38 5.67 -2.15
N GLY A 44 -2.59 5.74 -0.84
CA GLY A 44 -3.91 5.59 -0.22
C GLY A 44 -4.50 4.18 -0.31
N TYR A 45 -3.68 3.17 -0.60
CA TYR A 45 -4.03 1.76 -0.46
C TYR A 45 -3.63 1.27 0.94
N PHE A 46 -4.41 0.39 1.53
CA PHE A 46 -4.05 -0.30 2.77
C PHE A 46 -4.43 -1.78 2.68
N GLY A 47 -3.71 -2.63 3.43
CA GLY A 47 -3.95 -4.07 3.51
C GLY A 47 -5.33 -4.37 4.09
N VAL A 48 -6.03 -5.34 3.49
CA VAL A 48 -7.36 -5.75 3.95
C VAL A 48 -7.50 -7.27 3.93
N LYS A 49 -8.19 -7.78 4.97
CA LYS A 49 -8.58 -9.19 5.08
C LYS A 49 -9.56 -9.57 3.98
N ASN A 50 -10.53 -8.68 3.74
CA ASN A 50 -11.55 -8.87 2.73
C ASN A 50 -12.17 -7.56 2.26
N ILE A 51 -12.81 -7.64 1.10
CA ILE A 51 -13.70 -6.65 0.50
C ILE A 51 -14.93 -7.39 0.00
N SER A 52 -16.11 -6.91 0.33
CA SER A 52 -17.37 -7.45 -0.18
C SER A 52 -18.27 -6.36 -0.75
N HIS A 53 -19.02 -6.72 -1.78
CA HIS A 53 -20.02 -5.81 -2.35
C HIS A 53 -21.20 -6.53 -3.01
N SER A 54 -22.37 -5.89 -3.02
CA SER A 54 -23.57 -6.38 -3.72
C SER A 54 -23.87 -5.56 -4.97
N LYS A 55 -24.76 -6.05 -5.83
CA LYS A 55 -25.28 -5.29 -6.97
C LYS A 55 -26.80 -5.19 -6.83
N LEU A 56 -27.35 -3.98 -6.95
CA LEU A 56 -28.78 -3.85 -7.10
C LEU A 56 -29.23 -4.36 -8.48
N MET A 57 -30.15 -5.33 -8.51
CA MET A 57 -30.76 -5.88 -9.73
C MET A 57 -32.26 -5.63 -9.68
N GLY A 58 -32.70 -4.52 -10.31
CA GLY A 58 -34.08 -4.03 -10.15
C GLY A 58 -34.28 -3.45 -8.76
N SER A 59 -35.23 -3.99 -8.00
CA SER A 59 -35.52 -3.59 -6.61
C SER A 59 -34.90 -4.50 -5.55
N VAL A 60 -34.05 -5.45 -5.95
CA VAL A 60 -33.48 -6.47 -5.05
C VAL A 60 -31.95 -6.35 -5.04
N TYR A 61 -31.34 -6.36 -3.85
CA TYR A 61 -29.89 -6.53 -3.70
C TYR A 61 -29.54 -7.98 -4.07
N GLY A 62 -28.95 -8.16 -5.25
CA GLY A 62 -28.53 -9.46 -5.79
C GLY A 62 -27.00 -9.56 -5.93
N ASN A 63 -26.50 -10.78 -6.15
CA ASN A 63 -25.10 -11.15 -6.38
C ASN A 63 -24.05 -10.42 -5.52
N LEU A 64 -23.59 -11.12 -4.49
CA LEU A 64 -22.51 -10.75 -3.58
C LEU A 64 -21.20 -11.18 -4.24
N THR A 65 -20.27 -10.25 -4.38
CA THR A 65 -18.87 -10.57 -4.69
C THR A 65 -18.05 -10.45 -3.43
N ARG A 66 -17.21 -11.44 -3.17
CA ARG A 66 -16.32 -11.50 -2.02
C ARG A 66 -14.88 -11.69 -2.48
N LEU A 67 -14.02 -10.78 -2.08
CA LEU A 67 -12.59 -10.74 -2.38
C LEU A 67 -11.87 -10.82 -1.04
N ARG A 68 -10.97 -11.78 -0.83
CA ARG A 68 -10.34 -11.98 0.48
C ARG A 68 -8.95 -12.57 0.38
N LEU A 69 -8.19 -12.48 1.46
CA LEU A 69 -6.94 -13.25 1.56
C LEU A 69 -7.26 -14.75 1.64
N GLU A 70 -6.44 -15.58 1.01
CA GLU A 70 -6.57 -17.05 1.00
C GLU A 70 -6.69 -17.64 2.41
N LEU A 71 -6.02 -17.03 3.39
CA LEU A 71 -6.06 -17.46 4.79
C LEU A 71 -7.44 -17.25 5.47
N TYR A 72 -8.32 -16.45 4.87
CA TYR A 72 -9.71 -16.22 5.31
C TYR A 72 -10.73 -16.86 4.35
N SER A 73 -10.29 -17.87 3.57
CA SER A 73 -11.12 -18.55 2.56
C SER A 73 -12.28 -19.38 3.14
N ASP A 74 -12.27 -19.63 4.43
CA ASP A 74 -13.31 -20.40 5.12
C ASP A 74 -14.56 -19.59 5.44
N GLY A 75 -14.47 -18.26 5.56
CA GLY A 75 -15.63 -17.50 5.99
C GLY A 75 -15.41 -16.62 7.20
N GLU A 76 -14.48 -17.02 8.07
CA GLU A 76 -14.65 -16.71 9.49
C GLU A 76 -14.25 -15.27 9.82
N ASN A 77 -15.07 -14.63 10.65
CA ASN A 77 -14.83 -13.28 11.20
C ASN A 77 -14.71 -12.16 10.17
N LEU A 78 -15.32 -12.30 8.99
CA LEU A 78 -15.35 -11.26 7.97
C LEU A 78 -16.70 -10.50 8.02
N ASP A 79 -16.63 -9.17 8.12
CA ASP A 79 -17.84 -8.32 8.03
C ASP A 79 -18.23 -8.12 6.57
N GLU A 80 -19.25 -8.85 6.13
CA GLU A 80 -19.68 -8.91 4.75
C GLU A 80 -21.02 -8.23 4.49
N CYS A 81 -21.19 -7.78 3.25
CA CYS A 81 -22.49 -7.36 2.78
C CYS A 81 -23.47 -8.54 2.70
N GLY A 82 -24.63 -8.35 3.32
CA GLY A 82 -25.74 -9.30 3.22
C GLY A 82 -26.32 -9.33 1.81
N CYS A 83 -26.95 -10.45 1.46
CA CYS A 83 -27.63 -10.60 0.19
C CYS A 83 -28.91 -11.41 0.30
N SER A 84 -29.98 -10.91 -0.32
CA SER A 84 -31.33 -11.49 -0.23
C SER A 84 -31.59 -12.56 -1.30
N ALA A 85 -30.82 -12.59 -2.39
CA ALA A 85 -31.07 -13.46 -3.54
C ALA A 85 -29.74 -13.91 -4.21
N CYS A 86 -28.77 -14.35 -3.42
CA CYS A 86 -27.40 -14.53 -3.90
C CYS A 86 -27.04 -15.91 -4.45
N ASN A 87 -26.24 -15.88 -5.50
CA ASN A 87 -25.32 -16.94 -5.84
C ASN A 87 -23.96 -16.64 -5.18
N ASN A 88 -23.55 -17.46 -4.21
CA ASN A 88 -22.29 -17.29 -3.49
C ASN A 88 -21.04 -17.68 -4.30
N ASN A 89 -21.17 -18.01 -5.59
CA ASN A 89 -20.04 -18.47 -6.40
C ASN A 89 -19.09 -17.33 -6.86
N PHE A 90 -19.35 -16.07 -6.52
CA PHE A 90 -18.45 -14.95 -6.82
C PHE A 90 -17.48 -14.68 -5.66
N GLN A 91 -16.73 -15.71 -5.29
CA GLN A 91 -15.68 -15.66 -4.27
C GLN A 91 -14.32 -15.75 -4.94
N PHE A 92 -13.41 -14.85 -4.60
CA PHE A 92 -12.05 -14.83 -5.11
C PHE A 92 -11.08 -14.66 -3.96
N ASP A 93 -10.11 -15.58 -3.90
CA ASP A 93 -9.07 -15.61 -2.89
C ASP A 93 -7.77 -15.07 -3.50
N PHE A 94 -7.03 -14.30 -2.69
CA PHE A 94 -5.79 -13.61 -3.08
C PHE A 94 -4.70 -13.86 -2.05
N ARG A 95 -3.44 -13.83 -2.50
CA ARG A 95 -2.28 -13.89 -1.61
C ARG A 95 -2.02 -12.53 -0.94
N GLU A 96 -2.24 -11.46 -1.69
CA GLU A 96 -2.14 -10.08 -1.20
C GLU A 96 -3.35 -9.28 -1.70
N LEU A 97 -3.94 -8.46 -0.82
CA LEU A 97 -5.16 -7.71 -1.12
C LEU A 97 -5.10 -6.34 -0.44
N TYR A 98 -5.27 -5.28 -1.22
CA TYR A 98 -5.27 -3.91 -0.74
C TYR A 98 -6.44 -3.13 -1.32
N PHE A 99 -6.99 -2.22 -0.53
CA PHE A 99 -8.12 -1.38 -0.94
C PHE A 99 -7.79 0.11 -0.83
N ASN A 100 -8.24 0.89 -1.81
CA ASN A 100 -8.26 2.34 -1.73
C ASN A 100 -9.73 2.82 -1.79
N PRO A 101 -10.31 3.27 -0.67
CA PRO A 101 -11.73 3.63 -0.58
C PRO A 101 -12.06 4.90 -1.35
N ASN A 102 -11.10 5.84 -1.49
CA ASN A 102 -11.30 7.09 -2.21
C ASN A 102 -11.56 6.86 -3.69
N SER A 103 -10.85 5.90 -4.29
CA SER A 103 -10.97 5.55 -5.71
C SER A 103 -11.76 4.27 -5.97
N ARG A 104 -12.19 3.56 -4.91
CA ARG A 104 -12.81 2.23 -4.97
C ARG A 104 -11.98 1.22 -5.77
N SER A 105 -10.65 1.37 -5.71
CA SER A 105 -9.72 0.53 -6.45
C SER A 105 -9.10 -0.53 -5.54
N ILE A 106 -8.76 -1.65 -6.15
CA ILE A 106 -8.23 -2.84 -5.50
C ILE A 106 -6.90 -3.15 -6.17
N LYS A 107 -5.85 -3.26 -5.37
CA LYS A 107 -4.55 -3.77 -5.77
C LYS A 107 -4.43 -5.17 -5.18
N TYR A 108 -4.03 -6.16 -5.96
CA TYR A 108 -3.94 -7.54 -5.47
C TYR A 108 -2.84 -8.34 -6.17
N LYS A 109 -2.49 -9.49 -5.57
CA LYS A 109 -1.74 -10.58 -6.22
C LYS A 109 -2.41 -11.92 -5.95
N LYS A 110 -2.40 -12.78 -6.95
CA LYS A 110 -2.71 -14.20 -6.82
C LYS A 110 -1.43 -15.01 -6.66
N GLU A 111 -1.59 -16.29 -6.30
CA GLU A 111 -0.51 -17.26 -6.33
C GLU A 111 0.23 -17.25 -7.68
N GLY A 112 1.55 -17.05 -7.65
CA GLY A 112 2.39 -17.03 -8.84
C GLY A 112 2.46 -15.70 -9.62
N ASP A 113 1.69 -14.67 -9.22
CA ASP A 113 1.80 -13.35 -9.86
C ASP A 113 3.16 -12.69 -9.52
N LEU A 114 3.88 -12.26 -10.56
CA LEU A 114 5.15 -11.52 -10.40
C LEU A 114 4.94 -10.01 -10.15
N THR A 115 3.78 -9.49 -10.55
CA THR A 115 3.44 -8.06 -10.49
C THR A 115 2.03 -7.86 -9.95
N TYR A 116 1.79 -6.71 -9.31
CA TYR A 116 0.45 -6.34 -8.85
C TYR A 116 -0.54 -6.17 -10.01
N GLN A 117 -1.76 -6.63 -9.78
CA GLN A 117 -2.91 -6.41 -10.64
C GLN A 117 -3.86 -5.38 -9.99
N PHE A 118 -4.65 -4.71 -10.84
CA PHE A 118 -5.54 -3.64 -10.41
C PHE A 118 -6.94 -3.82 -11.00
N ILE A 119 -7.96 -3.65 -10.17
CA ILE A 119 -9.36 -3.55 -10.60
C ILE A 119 -10.06 -2.41 -9.83
N THR A 120 -11.15 -1.90 -10.39
CA THR A 120 -11.99 -0.92 -9.71
C THR A 120 -13.36 -1.53 -9.45
N ILE A 121 -13.88 -1.38 -8.24
CA ILE A 121 -15.25 -1.76 -7.91
C ILE A 121 -16.20 -0.83 -8.69
N PRO A 122 -16.98 -1.36 -9.64
CA PRO A 122 -17.87 -0.53 -10.44
C PRO A 122 -18.84 0.29 -9.57
N SER A 123 -19.27 1.43 -10.08
CA SER A 123 -20.18 2.34 -9.37
C SER A 123 -21.58 1.74 -9.16
N ASP A 124 -21.98 0.75 -9.95
CA ASP A 124 -23.23 0.01 -9.80
C ASP A 124 -23.17 -1.05 -8.67
N ARG A 125 -22.02 -1.21 -8.02
CA ARG A 125 -21.86 -2.02 -6.81
C ARG A 125 -22.24 -1.20 -5.58
N THR A 126 -23.18 -1.73 -4.84
CA THR A 126 -23.77 -1.18 -3.62
C THR A 126 -23.26 -1.94 -2.41
N CYS A 127 -23.39 -1.37 -1.20
CA CYS A 127 -22.84 -1.94 0.03
C CYS A 127 -21.39 -2.34 -0.18
N VAL A 128 -20.44 -1.40 -0.15
CA VAL A 128 -19.01 -1.78 -0.22
C VAL A 128 -18.53 -1.85 1.22
N ARG A 129 -18.14 -3.05 1.67
CA ARG A 129 -17.54 -3.28 2.99
C ARG A 129 -16.14 -3.85 2.82
N TYR A 130 -15.28 -3.58 3.78
CA TYR A 130 -13.95 -4.13 3.85
C TYR A 130 -13.54 -4.24 5.32
N THR A 131 -12.63 -5.17 5.60
CA THR A 131 -12.03 -5.34 6.93
C THR A 131 -10.53 -5.16 6.79
N GLU A 132 -9.96 -4.24 7.56
CA GLU A 132 -8.52 -3.98 7.60
C GLU A 132 -7.77 -5.16 8.23
N ASP A 133 -6.51 -5.34 7.84
CA ASP A 133 -5.61 -6.39 8.37
C ASP A 133 -5.23 -6.20 9.85
#